data_AF-A0ABD5S5L2-F1
#
_entry.id   AF-A0ABD5S5L2-F1
#
_cell.length_a   1.000
_cell.length_b   1.000
_cell.length_c   1.000
_cell.angle_alpha   90.00
_cell.angle_beta   90.00
_cell.angle_gamma   90.00
#
_symmetry.space_group_name_H-M   'P 1'
#
loop_
_entity.id
_entity.type
_entity.pdbx_description
1 polymer ?
#
loop_
_entity_poly.entity_id
_entity_poly.type
_entity_poly.pdbx_seq_one_letter_code
_entity_poly.pdbx_strand_id
1 'polypeptide(L)'
;TPRERGARWLLAGTGLLWIAVVAIFVLAWVNFNAEAASPSLALRVGRVLPYVALVGTVGTVVATVLAWRDGYWSLPVRLHYSLVVTAAILVAWQLYLLRVVPL
;
A
#
# COMPACT_ATOMS: atom_id res chain seq x y z
N THR A 1 13.56 -0.33 19.62
CA THR A 1 12.98 0.81 20.38
C THR A 1 11.50 1.01 20.06
N PRO A 2 10.71 1.83 20.80
CA PRO A 2 9.30 2.09 20.46
C PRO A 2 9.12 2.63 19.03
N ARG A 3 10.02 3.52 18.60
CA ARG A 3 10.09 4.08 17.24
C ARG A 3 10.27 3.00 16.16
N GLU A 4 11.20 2.08 16.40
CA GLU A 4 11.45 0.93 15.51
C GLU A 4 10.21 0.04 15.35
N ARG A 5 9.53 -0.25 16.47
CA ARG A 5 8.31 -1.05 16.48
C ARG A 5 7.19 -0.36 15.71
N GLY A 6 6.99 0.94 15.94
CA GLY A 6 6.00 1.74 15.22
C GLY A 6 6.25 1.76 13.71
N ALA A 7 7.50 1.95 13.29
CA ALA A 7 7.87 1.94 11.88
C ALA A 7 7.60 0.58 11.21
N ARG A 8 7.88 -0.55 11.89
CA ARG A 8 7.55 -1.89 11.38
C ARG A 8 6.04 -2.11 11.24
N TRP A 9 5.25 -1.70 12.22
CA TRP A 9 3.79 -1.80 12.14
C TRP A 9 3.22 -0.94 11.02
N LEU A 10 3.75 0.28 10.84
CA LEU A 10 3.35 1.16 9.73
C LEU A 10 3.64 0.51 8.37
N LEU A 11 4.83 -0.08 8.20
CA LEU A 11 5.21 -0.78 6.97
C LEU A 11 4.37 -2.03 6.72
N ALA A 12 4.18 -2.87 7.73
CA ALA A 12 3.37 -4.06 7.62
C ALA A 12 1.90 -3.72 7.31
N GLY A 13 1.33 -2.74 8.03
CA GLY A 13 -0.04 -2.28 7.82
C GLY A 13 -0.24 -1.67 6.43
N THR A 14 0.68 -0.82 5.98
CA THR A 14 0.62 -0.23 4.63
C THR A 14 0.77 -1.29 3.54
N GLY A 15 1.68 -2.25 3.71
CA GLY A 15 1.83 -3.37 2.79
C GLY A 15 0.56 -4.22 2.71
N LEU A 16 -0.05 -4.54 3.85
CA LEU A 16 -1.31 -5.28 3.92
C LEU A 16 -2.46 -4.51 3.25
N LEU A 17 -2.53 -3.18 3.45
CA LEU A 17 -3.52 -2.33 2.79
C LEU A 17 -3.38 -2.39 1.26
N TRP A 18 -2.15 -2.30 0.73
CA TRP A 18 -1.93 -2.43 -0.71
C TRP A 18 -2.28 -3.82 -1.25
N ILE A 19 -1.95 -4.88 -0.51
CA ILE A 19 -2.35 -6.24 -0.87
C ILE A 19 -3.88 -6.35 -0.93
N ALA A 20 -4.59 -5.80 0.07
CA ALA A 20 -6.04 -5.80 0.09
C ALA A 20 -6.64 -5.01 -1.09
N VAL A 21 -6.09 -3.84 -1.42
CA VAL A 21 -6.47 -3.06 -2.60
C VAL A 21 -6.33 -3.92 -3.86
N VAL A 22 -5.15 -4.47 -4.11
CA VAL A 22 -4.89 -5.28 -5.30
C VAL A 22 -5.83 -6.48 -5.36
N ALA A 23 -6.03 -7.19 -4.25
CA ALA A 23 -6.93 -8.32 -4.17
C ALA A 23 -8.38 -7.95 -4.54
N ILE A 24 -8.89 -6.83 -4.00
CA ILE A 24 -10.26 -6.35 -4.32
C ILE A 24 -10.39 -6.04 -5.81
N PHE A 25 -9.44 -5.31 -6.39
CA PHE A 25 -9.51 -4.96 -7.82
C PHE A 25 -9.36 -6.18 -8.73
N VAL A 26 -8.52 -7.15 -8.37
CA VAL A 26 -8.39 -8.42 -9.11
C VAL A 26 -9.68 -9.23 -9.03
N LEU A 27 -10.29 -9.34 -7.85
CA LEU A 27 -11.58 -10.03 -7.69
C LEU A 27 -12.69 -9.34 -8.47
N ALA A 28 -12.72 -8.01 -8.47
CA ALA A 28 -13.68 -7.24 -9.24
C ALA A 28 -13.49 -7.42 -10.75
N TRP A 29 -12.24 -7.53 -11.22
CA TRP A 29 -11.92 -7.83 -12.61
C TRP A 29 -12.42 -9.22 -13.02
N VAL A 30 -12.20 -10.24 -12.18
CA VAL A 30 -12.70 -11.61 -12.44
C VAL A 30 -14.24 -11.65 -12.45
N ASN A 31 -14.90 -10.81 -11.65
CA ASN A 31 -16.36 -10.74 -11.52
C ASN A 31 -16.96 -9.52 -12.24
N PHE A 32 -16.32 -9.04 -13.31
CA PHE A 32 -16.60 -7.73 -13.91
C PHE A 32 -18.08 -7.50 -14.22
N ASN A 33 -18.77 -8.47 -14.82
CA ASN A 33 -20.19 -8.34 -15.18
C ASN A 33 -21.09 -8.13 -13.96
N ALA A 34 -20.81 -8.84 -12.86
CA ALA A 34 -21.59 -8.72 -11.63
C ALA A 34 -21.32 -7.37 -10.93
N GLU A 35 -20.05 -6.98 -10.86
CA GLU A 35 -19.63 -5.71 -10.25
C GLU A 35 -20.10 -4.49 -11.05
N ALA A 36 -20.20 -4.60 -12.37
CA ALA A 36 -20.75 -3.55 -13.23
C ALA A 36 -22.27 -3.41 -13.06
N ALA A 37 -22.99 -4.52 -12.88
CA ALA A 37 -24.44 -4.51 -12.67
C ALA A 37 -24.81 -3.97 -11.28
N SER A 38 -24.10 -4.41 -10.24
CA SER A 38 -24.31 -3.97 -8.86
C SER A 38 -23.01 -4.06 -8.06
N PRO A 39 -22.29 -2.93 -7.86
CA PRO A 39 -21.00 -2.93 -7.18
C PRO A 39 -21.10 -3.47 -5.75
N SER A 40 -20.27 -4.46 -5.44
CA SER A 40 -20.16 -5.07 -4.12
C SER A 40 -19.65 -4.07 -3.08
N LEU A 41 -19.92 -4.34 -1.80
CA LEU A 41 -19.36 -3.54 -0.70
C LEU A 41 -17.83 -3.52 -0.76
N ALA A 42 -17.22 -4.66 -1.10
CA ALA A 42 -15.77 -4.79 -1.24
C ALA A 42 -15.24 -3.81 -2.29
N LEU A 43 -15.84 -3.74 -3.48
CA LEU A 43 -15.40 -2.80 -4.52
C LEU A 43 -15.64 -1.34 -4.13
N ARG A 44 -16.77 -1.03 -3.48
CA ARG A 44 -17.06 0.33 -2.98
C ARG A 44 -16.01 0.80 -1.97
N VAL A 45 -15.68 -0.06 -1.00
CA VAL A 45 -14.62 0.18 -0.01
C VAL A 45 -13.25 0.22 -0.69
N GLY A 46 -13.01 -0.66 -1.65
CA GLY A 46 -11.79 -0.75 -2.46
C GLY A 46 -11.50 0.49 -3.30
N ARG A 47 -12.50 1.33 -3.60
CA ARG A 47 -12.29 2.64 -4.22
C ARG A 47 -11.73 3.69 -3.24
N VAL A 48 -11.97 3.52 -1.94
CA VAL A 48 -11.55 4.47 -0.90
C VAL A 48 -10.22 4.03 -0.24
N LEU A 49 -9.99 2.72 -0.11
CA LEU A 49 -8.76 2.18 0.48
C LEU A 49 -7.45 2.71 -0.13
N PRO A 50 -7.32 2.92 -1.46
CA PRO A 50 -6.10 3.44 -2.07
C PRO A 50 -5.67 4.79 -1.48
N TYR A 51 -6.62 5.65 -1.10
CA TYR A 51 -6.30 6.93 -0.47
C TYR A 51 -5.68 6.74 0.92
N VAL A 52 -6.21 5.81 1.72
CA VAL A 52 -5.63 5.45 3.02
C VAL A 52 -4.25 4.83 2.85
N ALA A 53 -4.11 3.94 1.87
CA ALA A 53 -2.84 3.30 1.54
C ALA A 53 -1.79 4.30 1.04
N LEU A 54 -2.20 5.36 0.32
CA LEU A 54 -1.32 6.45 -0.11
C LEU A 54 -0.77 7.23 1.08
N VAL A 55 -1.62 7.62 2.04
CA VAL A 55 -1.15 8.27 3.27
C VAL A 55 -0.16 7.37 4.03
N GLY A 56 -0.50 6.07 4.13
CA GLY A 56 0.42 5.07 4.67
C GLY A 56 1.75 5.02 3.92
N THR A 57 1.73 5.11 2.59
CA THR A 57 2.92 5.07 1.72
C THR A 57 3.84 6.25 1.98
N VAL A 58 3.30 7.46 2.14
CA VAL A 58 4.11 8.62 2.53
C VAL A 58 4.79 8.38 3.88
N GLY A 59 4.04 7.85 4.85
CA GLY A 59 4.58 7.49 6.16
C GLY A 59 5.68 6.43 6.08
N THR A 60 5.51 5.39 5.26
CA THR A 60 6.50 4.32 5.11
C THR A 60 7.75 4.78 4.36
N VAL A 61 7.63 5.69 3.38
CA VAL A 61 8.77 6.33 2.72
C VAL A 61 9.62 7.06 3.77
N VAL A 62 8.99 7.91 4.59
CA VAL A 62 9.70 8.64 5.65
C VAL A 62 10.35 7.68 6.65
N ALA A 63 9.62 6.65 7.10
CA ALA A 63 10.14 5.67 8.03
C ALA A 63 11.36 4.90 7.47
N THR A 64 11.31 4.49 6.20
CA THR A 64 12.39 3.80 5.51
C THR A 64 13.61 4.70 5.34
N VAL A 65 13.44 5.97 4.93
CA VAL A 65 14.53 6.95 4.85
C VAL A 65 15.20 7.11 6.23
N LEU A 66 14.41 7.27 7.28
CA LEU A 66 14.93 7.38 8.64
C LEU A 66 15.64 6.11 9.10
N ALA A 67 15.18 4.92 8.70
CA ALA A 67 15.85 3.67 9.03
C ALA A 67 17.22 3.54 8.35
N TRP A 68 17.35 4.03 7.11
CA TRP A 68 18.64 4.12 6.42
C TRP A 68 19.57 5.13 7.08
N ARG A 69 19.06 6.31 7.45
CA ARG A 69 19.83 7.39 8.08
C ARG A 69 20.31 7.04 9.50
N ASP A 70 19.38 6.63 10.36
CA ASP A 70 19.62 6.46 11.80
C ASP A 70 20.13 5.06 12.17
N GLY A 71 20.13 4.14 11.21
CA GLY A 71 20.81 2.87 11.39
C GLY A 71 20.08 1.83 12.24
N TYR A 72 18.84 2.07 12.67
CA TYR A 72 18.20 1.28 13.73
C TYR A 72 17.63 -0.09 13.29
N TRP A 73 17.73 -0.46 12.01
CA TRP A 73 17.41 -1.81 11.51
C TRP A 73 18.66 -2.50 10.93
N SER A 74 18.68 -3.82 10.91
CA SER A 74 19.71 -4.58 10.19
C SER A 74 19.58 -4.39 8.67
N LEU A 75 20.69 -4.57 7.94
CA LEU A 75 20.72 -4.39 6.49
C LEU A 75 19.65 -5.21 5.74
N PRO A 76 19.43 -6.52 6.03
CA PRO A 76 18.40 -7.30 5.34
C PRO A 76 17.00 -6.71 5.54
N VAL A 77 16.71 -6.21 6.74
CA VAL A 77 15.41 -5.61 7.07
C VAL A 77 15.21 -4.29 6.31
N ARG A 78 16.25 -3.46 6.20
CA ARG A 78 16.18 -2.21 5.41
C ARG A 78 15.95 -2.50 3.93
N LEU A 79 16.62 -3.50 3.37
CA LEU A 79 16.42 -3.90 1.97
C LEU A 79 15.00 -4.40 1.73
N HIS A 80 14.51 -5.31 2.59
CA HIS A 80 13.14 -5.83 2.49
C HIS A 80 12.11 -4.70 2.52
N TYR A 81 12.20 -3.77 3.49
CA TYR A 81 11.23 -2.68 3.57
C TYR A 81 11.41 -1.62 2.49
N SER A 82 12.61 -1.46 1.92
CA SER A 82 12.80 -0.63 0.72
C SER A 82 12.06 -1.24 -0.47
N LEU A 83 12.12 -2.57 -0.66
CA LEU A 83 11.34 -3.25 -1.70
C LEU A 83 9.83 -3.10 -1.48
N VAL A 84 9.35 -3.21 -0.24
CA VAL A 84 7.94 -2.99 0.10
C VAL A 84 7.49 -1.57 -0.24
N VAL A 85 8.29 -0.55 0.11
CA VAL A 85 7.99 0.85 -0.23
C VAL A 85 7.99 1.07 -1.74
N THR A 86 8.97 0.52 -2.47
CA THR A 86 9.01 0.60 -3.93
C THR A 86 7.78 -0.06 -4.56
N ALA A 87 7.38 -1.25 -4.07
CA ALA A 87 6.18 -1.92 -4.54
C ALA A 87 4.91 -1.08 -4.29
N ALA A 88 4.79 -0.47 -3.10
CA ALA A 88 3.68 0.43 -2.77
C ALA A 88 3.60 1.63 -3.73
N ILE A 89 4.74 2.27 -4.04
CA ILE A 89 4.83 3.36 -5.00
C ILE A 89 4.43 2.90 -6.40
N LEU A 90 4.90 1.72 -6.83
CA LEU A 90 4.56 1.18 -8.14
C LEU A 90 3.06 0.88 -8.26
N VAL A 91 2.42 0.33 -7.22
CA VAL A 91 0.96 0.10 -7.23
C VAL A 91 0.21 1.42 -7.28
N ALA A 92 0.59 2.40 -6.46
CA ALA A 92 0.01 3.75 -6.50
C ALA A 92 0.12 4.38 -7.90
N TRP A 93 1.29 4.26 -8.52
CA TRP A 93 1.53 4.74 -9.89
C TRP A 93 0.62 4.06 -10.91
N GLN A 94 0.45 2.74 -10.85
CA GLN A 94 -0.46 2.03 -11.75
C GLN A 94 -1.92 2.48 -11.58
N LEU A 95 -2.37 2.70 -10.34
CA LEU A 95 -3.73 3.19 -10.09
C LEU A 95 -3.95 4.62 -10.62
N TYR A 96 -2.92 5.46 -10.60
CA TYR A 96 -2.98 6.76 -11.26
C TYR A 96 -3.12 6.64 -12.78
N LEU A 97 -2.29 5.81 -13.42
CA LEU A 97 -2.40 5.57 -14.86
C LEU A 97 -3.78 5.05 -15.26
N LEU A 98 -4.38 4.20 -14.43
CA LEU A 98 -5.73 3.66 -14.61
C LEU A 98 -6.84 4.63 -14.21
N ARG A 99 -6.51 5.88 -13.80
CA ARG A 99 -7.46 6.92 -13.37
C ARG A 99 -8.34 6.52 -12.19
N VAL A 100 -7.89 5.57 -11.38
CA VAL A 100 -8.57 5.15 -10.14
C VAL A 100 -8.33 6.17 -9.03
N VAL A 101 -7.12 6.74 -8.99
CA VAL A 101 -6.75 7.77 -8.03
C VAL A 101 -6.25 9.02 -8.78
N PRO A 102 -6.73 10.22 -8.43
CA PRO A 102 -6.14 11.47 -8.90
C PRO A 102 -4.86 11.72 -8.09
N LEU A 103 -3.71 11.39 -8.68
CA LEU A 103 -2.41 11.85 -8.22
C LEU A 103 -2.00 13.11 -8.98
#